data_AF-A0A816NBP6-F1
#
_entry.id   AF-A0A816NBP6-F1
#
_cell.length_a   1.000
_cell.length_b   1.000
_cell.length_c   1.000
_cell.angle_alpha   90.00
_cell.angle_beta   90.00
_cell.angle_gamma   90.00
#
_symmetry.space_group_name_H-M   'P 1'
#
loop_
_entity.id
_entity.type
_entity.pdbx_description
1 polymer ?
#
loop_
_entity_poly.entity_id
_entity_poly.type
_entity_poly.pdbx_seq_one_letter_code
_entity_poly.pdbx_strand_id
1 'polypeptide(L)'
;MQLVSETFAPNPQIPQRRASLDLSISCNVTSQTYLQMLKDHIIPQLEEHSAFQIMIWQQDDAPLHCGKIVRDSLDDTFLNWIGRRGTVQLLS
;
A
#
# COMPACT_ATOMS: atom_id res chain seq x y z
N MET A 1 42.59 6.68 42.51
CA MET A 1 41.99 6.51 41.17
C MET A 1 42.78 5.45 40.43
N GLN A 2 42.15 4.33 40.12
CA GLN A 2 42.73 3.28 39.28
C GLN A 2 41.56 2.72 38.44
N LEU A 3 41.62 2.94 37.13
CA LEU A 3 40.63 2.47 36.17
C LEU A 3 40.85 0.97 35.96
N VAL A 4 39.86 0.15 36.30
CA VAL A 4 39.82 -1.26 35.90
C VAL A 4 39.10 -1.35 34.56
N SER A 5 39.85 -1.80 33.55
CA SER A 5 39.36 -2.06 32.20
C SER A 5 38.66 -3.41 32.16
N GLU A 6 37.34 -3.42 32.01
CA GLU A 6 36.61 -4.66 31.71
C GLU A 6 36.61 -4.90 30.20
N THR A 7 37.43 -5.85 29.77
CA THR A 7 37.40 -6.41 28.41
C THR A 7 36.13 -7.27 28.28
N PHE A 8 35.12 -6.78 27.57
CA PHE A 8 34.00 -7.61 27.14
C PHE A 8 34.49 -8.57 26.03
N ALA A 9 34.72 -9.83 26.38
CA ALA A 9 34.91 -10.88 25.39
C ALA A 9 33.57 -11.17 24.67
N PRO A 10 33.55 -11.31 23.34
CA PRO A 10 32.34 -11.71 22.63
C PRO A 10 32.02 -13.18 22.93
N ASN A 11 30.81 -13.43 23.45
CA ASN A 11 30.32 -14.77 23.73
C ASN A 11 30.20 -15.60 22.43
N PRO A 12 30.92 -16.73 22.28
CA PRO A 12 30.80 -17.56 21.10
C PRO A 12 29.59 -18.49 21.22
N GLN A 13 28.72 -18.39 20.23
CA GLN A 13 27.66 -19.36 19.87
C GLN A 13 26.36 -19.32 20.69
N ILE A 14 25.55 -18.29 20.41
CA ILE A 14 24.11 -18.50 20.28
C ILE A 14 23.85 -18.83 18.80
N PRO A 15 23.34 -20.03 18.44
CA PRO A 15 22.98 -20.32 17.06
C PRO A 15 21.94 -19.30 16.60
N GLN A 16 22.33 -18.44 15.66
CA GLN A 16 21.45 -17.51 14.95
C GLN A 16 20.49 -18.31 14.06
N ARG A 17 19.52 -19.03 14.64
CA ARG A 17 18.30 -19.40 13.92
C ARG A 17 17.34 -18.23 13.95
N ARG A 18 17.74 -17.12 13.33
CA ARG A 18 16.79 -16.37 12.53
C ARG A 18 16.94 -16.94 11.15
N ALA A 19 16.16 -17.99 10.86
CA ALA A 19 15.77 -18.20 9.50
C ALA A 19 15.03 -16.91 9.12
N SER A 20 15.77 -15.95 8.56
CA SER A 20 15.18 -14.97 7.69
C SER A 20 14.52 -15.82 6.60
N LEU A 21 13.22 -16.07 6.74
CA LEU A 21 12.40 -16.17 5.56
C LEU A 21 12.63 -14.82 4.87
N ASP A 22 13.61 -14.77 3.98
CA ASP A 22 13.56 -13.92 2.81
C ASP A 22 12.38 -14.41 1.96
N LEU A 23 11.19 -14.27 2.54
CA LEU A 23 10.01 -14.03 1.76
C LEU A 23 10.18 -12.57 1.38
N SER A 24 10.98 -12.33 0.35
CA SER A 24 10.78 -11.21 -0.56
C SER A 24 9.38 -11.39 -1.16
N ILE A 25 8.35 -11.22 -0.31
CA ILE A 25 7.11 -10.65 -0.77
C ILE A 25 7.60 -9.38 -1.42
N SER A 26 7.58 -9.36 -2.76
CA SER A 26 7.64 -8.10 -3.46
C SER A 26 6.48 -7.30 -2.89
N CYS A 27 6.75 -6.41 -1.93
CA CYS A 27 5.77 -5.54 -1.27
C CYS A 27 5.26 -4.46 -2.23
N ASN A 28 5.26 -4.77 -3.53
CA ASN A 28 4.86 -3.85 -4.57
C ASN A 28 3.36 -3.93 -4.71
N VAL A 29 2.72 -2.79 -4.51
CA VAL A 29 1.31 -2.63 -4.82
C VAL A 29 1.19 -2.66 -6.35
N THR A 30 0.31 -3.51 -6.86
CA THR A 30 -0.11 -3.58 -8.25
C THR A 30 -1.53 -3.03 -8.33
N SER A 31 -2.04 -2.70 -9.53
CA SER A 31 -3.45 -2.34 -9.68
C SER A 31 -4.40 -3.40 -9.13
N GLN A 32 -4.03 -4.68 -9.23
CA GLN A 32 -4.86 -5.77 -8.75
C GLN A 32 -4.86 -5.85 -7.22
N THR A 33 -3.68 -5.79 -6.60
CA THR A 33 -3.60 -5.81 -5.13
C THR A 33 -4.19 -4.53 -4.52
N TYR A 34 -4.06 -3.38 -5.19
CA TYR A 34 -4.75 -2.15 -4.81
C TYR A 34 -6.27 -2.30 -4.86
N LEU A 35 -6.81 -2.79 -5.97
CA LEU A 35 -8.25 -3.02 -6.09
C LEU A 35 -8.77 -3.98 -5.03
N GLN A 36 -8.01 -5.04 -4.74
CA GLN A 36 -8.36 -6.00 -3.69
C GLN A 36 -8.44 -5.31 -2.32
N MET A 37 -7.46 -4.47 -1.98
CA MET A 37 -7.51 -3.69 -0.73
C MET A 37 -8.73 -2.77 -0.64
N LEU A 38 -9.09 -2.11 -1.76
CA LEU A 38 -10.29 -1.27 -1.79
C LEU A 38 -11.55 -2.08 -1.49
N LYS A 39 -11.74 -3.22 -2.17
CA LYS A 39 -12.94 -4.05 -2.04
C LYS A 39 -13.04 -4.76 -0.70
N ASP A 40 -11.92 -5.25 -0.17
CA ASP A 40 -11.93 -6.08 1.05
C ASP A 40 -11.97 -5.24 2.32
N HIS A 41 -11.45 -4.00 2.27
CA HIS A 41 -11.21 -3.24 3.48
C HIS A 41 -11.80 -1.84 3.46
N ILE A 42 -11.72 -1.11 2.35
CA ILE A 42 -12.08 0.31 2.33
C ILE A 42 -13.55 0.52 2.00
N ILE A 43 -14.01 -0.01 0.87
CA ILE A 43 -15.38 0.19 0.37
C ILE A 43 -16.44 -0.28 1.38
N PRO A 44 -16.34 -1.48 2.00
CA PRO A 44 -17.34 -1.92 2.97
C PRO A 44 -17.50 -0.96 4.15
N GLN A 45 -16.39 -0.39 4.63
CA GLN A 45 -16.42 0.59 5.73
C GLN A 45 -17.05 1.92 5.31
N LEU A 46 -16.87 2.32 4.04
CA LEU A 46 -17.47 3.53 3.51
C LEU A 46 -18.97 3.35 3.25
N GLU A 47 -19.41 2.17 2.79
CA GLU A 47 -20.81 1.82 2.56
C GLU A 47 -21.65 1.88 3.85
N GLU A 48 -21.05 1.57 5.00
CA GLU A 48 -21.70 1.73 6.32
C GLU A 48 -21.97 3.21 6.67
N HIS A 49 -21.30 4.15 6.02
CA HIS A 49 -21.52 5.57 6.26
C HIS A 49 -22.77 6.07 5.53
N SER A 50 -23.67 6.76 6.25
CA SER A 50 -24.94 7.29 5.71
C SER A 50 -24.80 8.29 4.54
N ALA A 51 -23.58 8.74 4.24
CA ALA A 51 -23.27 9.72 3.21
C ALA A 51 -22.55 9.11 2.01
N PHE A 52 -22.40 7.78 1.95
CA PHE A 52 -21.68 7.08 0.90
C PHE A 52 -22.12 7.51 -0.52
N GLN A 53 -23.44 7.62 -0.74
CA GLN A 53 -24.01 7.98 -2.03
C GLN A 53 -23.63 9.38 -2.56
N ILE A 54 -23.18 10.28 -1.68
CA ILE A 54 -22.75 11.64 -2.05
C ILE A 54 -21.25 11.85 -1.88
N MET A 55 -20.51 10.80 -1.53
CA MET A 55 -19.08 10.87 -1.33
C MET A 55 -18.36 11.01 -2.67
N ILE A 56 -17.29 11.81 -2.67
CA ILE A 56 -16.38 11.93 -3.81
C ILE A 56 -15.09 11.20 -3.43
N TRP A 57 -14.74 10.15 -4.17
CA TRP A 57 -13.47 9.46 -3.99
C TRP A 57 -12.32 10.24 -4.66
N GLN A 58 -11.18 10.38 -4.00
CA GLN A 58 -10.02 11.07 -4.56
C GLN A 58 -8.74 10.25 -4.33
N GLN A 59 -7.94 10.11 -5.39
CA GLN A 59 -6.62 9.47 -5.37
C GLN A 59 -5.62 10.23 -6.24
N ASP A 60 -4.33 9.91 -6.13
CA ASP A 60 -3.26 10.48 -6.98
C ASP A 60 -3.12 9.72 -8.32
N ASP A 61 -2.25 10.21 -9.20
CA ASP A 61 -2.02 9.64 -10.53
C ASP A 61 -0.97 8.52 -10.56
N ALA A 62 -0.73 7.82 -9.43
CA ALA A 62 0.18 6.69 -9.40
C ALA A 62 -0.28 5.63 -10.43
N PRO A 63 0.63 5.08 -11.27
CA PRO A 63 0.25 4.22 -12.40
C PRO A 63 -0.69 3.06 -12.01
N LEU A 64 -0.53 2.53 -10.80
CA LEU A 64 -1.34 1.45 -10.27
C LEU A 64 -2.79 1.87 -9.93
N HIS A 65 -3.03 3.09 -9.44
CA HIS A 65 -4.36 3.65 -9.19
C HIS A 65 -5.11 3.90 -10.49
N CYS A 66 -4.37 4.19 -11.55
CA CYS A 66 -4.91 4.48 -12.85
C CYS A 66 -5.05 3.22 -13.72
N GLY A 67 -4.86 2.02 -13.18
CA GLY A 67 -5.07 0.77 -13.91
C GLY A 67 -6.53 0.62 -14.34
N LYS A 68 -6.78 0.07 -15.54
CA LYS A 68 -8.15 -0.05 -16.08
C LYS A 68 -9.11 -0.72 -15.10
N ILE A 69 -8.69 -1.83 -14.48
CA ILE A 69 -9.50 -2.57 -13.51
C ILE A 69 -9.88 -1.74 -12.27
N VAL A 70 -9.01 -0.82 -11.85
CA VAL A 70 -9.28 0.07 -10.71
C VAL A 70 -10.30 1.11 -11.13
N ARG A 71 -10.10 1.75 -12.29
CA ARG A 71 -11.00 2.79 -12.80
C ARG A 71 -12.41 2.26 -13.07
N ASP A 72 -12.51 1.10 -13.72
CA ASP A 72 -13.79 0.44 -13.97
C ASP A 72 -14.53 0.18 -12.64
N SER A 73 -13.81 -0.32 -11.63
CA SER A 73 -14.42 -0.52 -10.31
C SER A 73 -14.82 0.78 -9.61
N LEU A 74 -14.06 1.87 -9.77
CA LEU A 74 -14.41 3.16 -9.17
C LEU A 74 -15.61 3.81 -9.88
N ASP A 75 -15.73 3.63 -11.20
CA ASP A 75 -16.91 4.05 -11.97
C ASP A 75 -18.18 3.28 -11.55
N ASP A 76 -18.05 2.00 -11.17
CA ASP A 76 -19.16 1.19 -10.66
C ASP A 76 -19.53 1.50 -9.20
N THR A 77 -18.54 1.88 -8.37
CA THR A 77 -18.73 2.07 -6.92
C THR A 77 -19.13 3.49 -6.52
N PHE A 78 -18.52 4.51 -7.12
CA PHE A 78 -18.73 5.90 -6.69
C PHE A 78 -19.43 6.71 -7.76
N LEU A 79 -20.42 7.51 -7.35
CA LEU A 79 -21.10 8.45 -8.26
C LEU A 79 -20.12 9.45 -8.88
N ASN A 80 -19.14 9.91 -8.10
CA ASN A 80 -18.10 10.83 -8.53
C ASN A 80 -16.74 10.44 -7.94
N TRP A 81 -15.68 10.54 -8.75
CA TRP A 81 -14.31 10.38 -8.26
C TRP A 81 -13.27 11.13 -9.10
N ILE A 82 -12.12 11.41 -8.50
CA ILE A 82 -11.00 12.20 -9.04
C ILE A 82 -9.71 11.36 -8.99
N GLY A 83 -8.77 11.61 -9.91
CA GLY A 83 -7.52 10.83 -10.04
C GLY A 83 -7.57 9.79 -11.16
N ARG A 84 -8.23 10.14 -12.27
CA ARG A 84 -8.46 9.26 -13.44
C ARG A 84 -7.21 9.02 -14.30
N ARG A 85 -6.11 9.74 -14.06
CA ARG A 85 -5.02 9.98 -15.03
C ARG A 85 -5.57 10.44 -16.37
N GLY A 86 -5.63 11.76 -16.54
CA GLY A 86 -5.93 12.34 -17.84
C GLY A 86 -4.97 11.80 -18.91
N THR A 87 -5.39 11.78 -20.17
CA THR A 87 -4.45 11.69 -21.29
C THR A 87 -3.29 12.63 -21.01
N VAL A 88 -2.08 12.08 -20.86
CA VAL A 88 -0.89 12.90 -21.08
C VAL A 88 -0.94 13.25 -22.56
N GLN A 89 -1.64 14.33 -22.91
CA GLN A 89 -1.29 15.07 -24.10
C GLN A 89 0.11 15.60 -23.80
N LEU A 90 1.12 14.79 -24.12
CA LEU A 90 2.43 15.35 -24.43
C LEU A 90 2.14 16.30 -25.57
N LEU A 91 2.10 17.59 -25.26
CA LEU A 91 2.07 18.63 -26.27
C LEU A 91 3.26 18.36 -27.20
N SER A 92 2.93 18.33 -28.49
CA SER A 92 3.80 18.23 -29.66
C SER A 92 5.10 19.01 -29.55
#